data_AF-A0A1Z3W412-F1
#
_entry.id   AF-A0A1Z3W412-F1
#
_cell.length_a   1.000
_cell.length_b   1.000
_cell.length_c   1.000
_cell.angle_alpha   90.00
_cell.angle_beta   90.00
_cell.angle_gamma   90.00
#
_symmetry.space_group_name_H-M   'P 1'
#
loop_
_entity.id
_entity.type
_entity.pdbx_description
1 polymer ?
#
loop_
_entity_poly.entity_id
_entity_poly.type
_entity_poly.pdbx_seq_one_letter_code
_entity_poly.pdbx_strand_id
1 'polypeptide(L)'
;MTRRLLAYFLLDTSGSMNGEPIQALNNGFNGLVSMLRADPQAMDSLHLSVTTFDRDVKNIVPLIDLASFYPMEITCPDSGPTHTGAALEMVAELVKKEHVKGSSEEKGDWQPLLFIFTDGKPSDIQKYRQMIPVLRDLEFGAIVGCAAGPKADEQFLKELTDHVVKLDTTDAITLSSFFRWVSSSITQGGQSQSTGESITLPPPPSELNIII
;
A
#
# COMPACT_ATOMS: atom_id res chain seq x y z
N MET A 1 -10.46 -12.35 19.97
CA MET A 1 -9.88 -12.37 18.61
C MET A 1 -8.90 -11.21 18.51
N THR A 2 -7.76 -11.41 17.86
CA THR A 2 -6.79 -10.35 17.56
C THR A 2 -7.40 -9.43 16.49
N ARG A 3 -7.28 -8.11 16.65
CA ARG A 3 -7.74 -7.15 15.63
C ARG A 3 -6.96 -7.36 14.34
N ARG A 4 -7.63 -7.33 13.19
CA ARG A 4 -6.97 -7.46 11.89
C ARG A 4 -6.42 -6.11 11.45
N LEU A 5 -5.28 -6.13 10.78
CA LEU A 5 -4.78 -5.01 10.00
C LEU A 5 -4.93 -5.34 8.53
N LEU A 6 -5.57 -4.46 7.76
CA LEU A 6 -5.82 -4.68 6.34
C LEU A 6 -4.84 -3.86 5.50
N ALA A 7 -4.11 -4.49 4.60
CA ALA A 7 -3.19 -3.84 3.67
C ALA A 7 -3.61 -4.08 2.22
N TYR A 8 -3.84 -2.99 1.49
CA TYR A 8 -4.23 -3.03 0.08
C TYR A 8 -3.04 -2.63 -0.77
N PHE A 9 -2.64 -3.50 -1.70
CA PHE A 9 -1.56 -3.27 -2.65
C PHE A 9 -2.13 -3.00 -4.04
N LEU A 10 -1.89 -1.80 -4.55
CA LEU A 10 -2.13 -1.43 -5.94
C LEU A 10 -0.82 -1.55 -6.70
N LEU A 11 -0.75 -2.45 -7.67
CA LEU A 11 0.44 -2.74 -8.45
C LEU A 11 0.21 -2.32 -9.90
N ASP A 12 0.95 -1.31 -10.35
CA ASP A 12 0.90 -0.84 -11.73
C ASP A 12 1.49 -1.89 -12.67
N THR A 13 0.70 -2.28 -13.67
CA THR A 13 1.09 -3.18 -14.75
C THR A 13 0.99 -2.51 -16.11
N SER A 14 0.90 -1.19 -16.17
CA SER A 14 0.81 -0.43 -17.42
C SER A 14 2.07 -0.55 -18.27
N GLY A 15 1.99 -0.11 -19.52
CA GLY A 15 3.09 -0.27 -20.48
C GLY A 15 4.39 0.44 -20.09
N SER A 16 4.30 1.50 -19.27
CA SER A 16 5.49 2.23 -18.77
C SER A 16 6.31 1.37 -17.81
N MET A 17 5.66 0.44 -17.11
CA MET A 17 6.32 -0.44 -16.13
C MET A 17 7.27 -1.47 -16.78
N ASN A 18 7.23 -1.64 -18.11
CA ASN A 18 8.03 -2.64 -18.80
C ASN A 18 9.54 -2.41 -18.63
N GLY A 19 10.28 -3.49 -18.34
CA GLY A 19 11.72 -3.48 -18.12
C GLY A 19 12.09 -3.31 -16.64
N GLU A 20 12.87 -2.28 -16.32
CA GLU A 20 13.38 -2.06 -14.96
C GLU A 20 12.29 -1.77 -13.91
N PRO A 21 11.23 -0.97 -14.18
CA PRO A 21 10.24 -0.65 -13.15
C PRO A 21 9.46 -1.85 -12.63
N ILE A 22 9.04 -2.78 -13.49
CA ILE A 22 8.34 -4.00 -13.06
C ILE A 22 9.26 -4.93 -12.26
N GLN A 23 10.56 -4.96 -12.56
CA GLN A 23 11.53 -5.69 -11.75
C GLN A 23 11.71 -5.04 -10.38
N ALA A 24 11.80 -3.71 -10.31
CA ALA A 24 11.87 -2.97 -9.05
C ALA A 24 10.58 -3.18 -8.22
N LEU A 25 9.41 -3.18 -8.86
CA LEU A 25 8.14 -3.50 -8.23
C LEU A 25 8.13 -4.91 -7.64
N ASN A 26 8.51 -5.92 -8.44
CA ASN A 26 8.56 -7.31 -7.97
C ASN A 26 9.53 -7.49 -6.79
N ASN A 27 10.73 -6.90 -6.87
CA ASN A 27 11.71 -6.99 -5.80
C ASN A 27 11.22 -6.26 -4.54
N GLY A 28 10.67 -5.06 -4.68
CA GLY A 28 10.13 -4.28 -3.57
C GLY A 28 8.94 -4.97 -2.90
N PHE A 29 7.97 -5.44 -3.68
CA PHE A 29 6.77 -6.11 -3.17
C PHE A 29 7.07 -7.48 -2.55
N ASN A 30 7.86 -8.34 -3.20
CA ASN A 30 8.21 -9.64 -2.62
C ASN A 30 9.14 -9.49 -1.41
N GLY A 31 10.04 -8.51 -1.41
CA GLY A 31 10.87 -8.16 -0.25
C GLY A 31 10.02 -7.72 0.95
N LEU A 32 9.04 -6.85 0.70
CA LEU A 32 8.03 -6.41 1.68
C LEU A 32 7.31 -7.59 2.32
N VAL A 33 6.74 -8.47 1.49
CA VAL A 33 6.02 -9.65 1.96
C VAL A 33 6.93 -10.57 2.77
N SER A 34 8.17 -10.78 2.32
CA SER A 34 9.12 -11.63 3.03
C SER A 34 9.50 -11.06 4.40
N MET A 35 9.64 -9.74 4.54
CA MET A 35 9.92 -9.10 5.83
C MET A 35 8.73 -9.18 6.78
N LEU A 36 7.51 -8.92 6.28
CA LEU A 36 6.30 -9.05 7.10
C LEU A 36 6.10 -10.48 7.60
N ARG A 37 6.51 -11.48 6.82
CA ARG A 37 6.47 -12.89 7.27
C ARG A 37 7.46 -13.22 8.38
N ALA A 38 8.56 -12.49 8.47
CA ALA A 38 9.53 -12.66 9.54
C ALA A 38 9.07 -12.01 10.85
N ASP A 39 8.05 -11.14 10.81
CA ASP A 39 7.47 -10.49 11.98
C ASP A 39 6.29 -11.31 12.54
N PRO A 40 6.40 -11.87 13.75
CA PRO A 40 5.33 -12.66 14.36
C PRO A 40 4.00 -11.90 14.52
N GLN A 41 4.05 -10.60 14.81
CA GLN A 41 2.83 -9.79 14.99
C GLN A 41 2.12 -9.56 13.67
N ALA A 42 2.87 -9.27 12.60
CA ALA A 42 2.31 -9.13 11.27
C ALA A 42 1.74 -10.47 10.78
N MET A 43 2.43 -11.59 11.03
CA MET A 43 1.94 -12.93 10.70
C MET A 43 0.59 -13.27 11.34
N ASP A 44 0.35 -12.83 12.57
CA ASP A 44 -0.89 -13.15 13.29
C ASP A 44 -2.06 -12.21 12.96
N SER A 45 -1.80 -10.99 12.48
CA SER A 45 -2.83 -9.93 12.38
C SER A 45 -3.02 -9.35 10.97
N LEU A 46 -2.02 -9.45 10.10
CA LEU A 46 -2.06 -8.82 8.79
C LEU A 46 -2.87 -9.64 7.78
N HIS A 47 -3.80 -8.96 7.15
CA HIS A 47 -4.49 -9.42 5.96
C HIS A 47 -4.12 -8.50 4.80
N LEU A 48 -3.94 -9.07 3.61
CA LEU A 48 -3.57 -8.30 2.43
C LEU A 48 -4.47 -8.63 1.24
N SER A 49 -4.67 -7.64 0.38
CA SER A 49 -5.26 -7.81 -0.95
C SER A 49 -4.34 -7.18 -1.99
N VAL A 50 -4.22 -7.83 -3.15
CA VAL A 50 -3.38 -7.37 -4.25
C VAL A 50 -4.23 -7.11 -5.47
N THR A 51 -4.19 -5.88 -5.96
CA THR A 51 -4.90 -5.43 -7.15
C THR A 51 -3.88 -4.92 -8.15
N THR A 52 -3.90 -5.46 -9.36
CA THR A 52 -3.10 -4.94 -10.48
C THR A 52 -3.94 -3.98 -11.30
N PHE A 53 -3.31 -2.97 -11.88
CA PHE A 53 -4.02 -2.02 -12.73
C PHE A 53 -3.19 -1.58 -13.94
N ASP A 54 -3.85 -1.54 -15.08
CA ASP A 54 -3.35 -0.97 -16.34
C ASP A 54 -4.49 -0.26 -17.08
N ARG A 55 -4.97 -0.81 -18.19
CA ARG A 55 -6.29 -0.52 -18.77
C ARG A 55 -7.40 -1.10 -17.91
N ASP A 56 -7.19 -2.30 -17.39
CA ASP A 56 -8.15 -3.07 -16.62
C ASP A 56 -7.66 -3.14 -15.17
N VAL A 57 -8.56 -2.92 -14.21
CA VAL A 57 -8.26 -3.06 -12.78
C VAL A 57 -8.72 -4.44 -12.34
N LYS A 58 -7.83 -5.22 -11.74
CA LYS A 58 -8.10 -6.61 -11.35
C LYS A 58 -7.61 -6.87 -9.94
N ASN A 59 -8.51 -7.26 -9.05
CA ASN A 59 -8.13 -7.83 -7.76
C ASN A 59 -7.67 -9.27 -7.98
N ILE A 60 -6.35 -9.46 -8.10
CA ILE A 60 -5.73 -10.76 -8.39
C ILE A 60 -5.56 -11.62 -7.12
N VAL A 61 -5.53 -10.98 -5.95
CA VAL A 61 -5.49 -11.67 -4.65
C VAL A 61 -6.53 -11.01 -3.74
N PRO A 62 -7.66 -11.69 -3.48
CA PRO A 62 -8.67 -11.18 -2.55
C PRO A 62 -8.06 -11.04 -1.15
N LEU A 63 -8.77 -10.34 -0.25
CA LEU A 63 -8.29 -10.15 1.12
C LEU A 63 -8.10 -11.50 1.83
N ILE A 64 -6.85 -11.87 2.08
CA ILE A 64 -6.43 -13.10 2.75
C ILE A 64 -5.40 -12.79 3.83
N ASP A 65 -5.22 -13.70 4.79
CA ASP A 65 -4.15 -13.59 5.78
C ASP A 65 -2.76 -13.73 5.12
N LEU A 66 -1.75 -13.10 5.73
CA LEU A 66 -0.37 -13.10 5.22
C LEU A 66 0.23 -14.52 5.09
N ALA A 67 -0.17 -15.46 5.95
CA ALA A 67 0.33 -16.83 5.93
C ALA A 67 -0.16 -17.60 4.68
N SER A 68 -1.39 -17.32 4.25
CA SER A 68 -2.01 -17.90 3.04
C SER A 68 -1.55 -17.27 1.72
N PHE A 69 -0.88 -16.12 1.76
CA PHE A 69 -0.36 -15.50 0.54
C PHE A 69 0.72 -16.37 -0.12
N TYR A 70 0.96 -16.23 -1.42
CA TYR A 70 2.09 -16.86 -2.08
C TYR A 70 2.78 -15.81 -2.95
N PRO A 71 4.12 -15.64 -2.84
CA PRO A 71 4.87 -14.75 -3.72
C PRO A 71 4.57 -15.09 -5.18
N MET A 72 4.35 -14.05 -5.97
CA MET A 72 4.06 -14.18 -7.39
C MET A 72 4.80 -13.13 -8.18
N GLU A 73 5.13 -13.48 -9.41
CA GLU A 73 5.75 -12.56 -10.35
C GLU A 73 4.65 -11.75 -11.04
N ILE A 74 4.71 -10.43 -10.87
CA ILE A 74 3.84 -9.49 -11.56
C ILE A 74 4.44 -9.21 -12.93
N THR A 75 3.62 -9.32 -13.97
CA THR A 75 4.02 -9.07 -15.35
C THR A 75 3.16 -7.95 -15.91
N CYS A 76 3.71 -7.18 -16.85
CA CYS A 76 3.01 -6.10 -17.53
C CYS A 76 2.90 -6.39 -19.03
N PRO A 77 1.76 -6.09 -19.69
CA PRO A 77 1.66 -6.08 -21.15
C PRO A 77 2.67 -5.12 -21.82
N ASP A 78 2.94 -5.35 -23.11
CA ASP A 78 3.86 -4.52 -23.90
C ASP A 78 3.45 -3.05 -23.97
N SER A 79 2.15 -2.76 -23.90
CA SER A 79 1.63 -1.41 -23.85
C SER A 79 0.26 -1.38 -23.17
N GLY A 80 -0.02 -0.28 -22.47
CA GLY A 80 -1.30 -0.07 -21.82
C GLY A 80 -1.32 1.27 -21.09
N PRO A 81 -2.49 1.92 -21.01
CA PRO A 81 -2.68 3.11 -20.17
C PRO A 81 -2.58 2.74 -18.67
N THR A 82 -2.56 3.77 -17.84
CA THR A 82 -2.41 3.65 -16.38
C THR A 82 -3.67 4.18 -15.70
N HIS A 83 -4.70 3.35 -15.50
CA HIS A 83 -5.99 3.74 -14.92
C HIS A 83 -5.93 3.78 -13.39
N THR A 84 -5.06 4.63 -12.84
CA THR A 84 -4.86 4.77 -11.39
C THR A 84 -6.14 5.21 -10.69
N GLY A 85 -6.94 6.10 -11.27
CA GLY A 85 -8.20 6.55 -10.67
C GLY A 85 -9.21 5.43 -10.52
N ALA A 86 -9.33 4.55 -11.51
CA ALA A 86 -10.14 3.33 -11.41
C ALA A 86 -9.59 2.36 -10.35
N ALA A 87 -8.27 2.26 -10.21
CA ALA A 87 -7.65 1.42 -9.17
C ALA A 87 -7.97 1.94 -7.75
N LEU A 88 -7.91 3.26 -7.55
CA LEU A 88 -8.30 3.91 -6.30
C LEU A 88 -9.78 3.69 -5.97
N GLU A 89 -10.66 3.74 -6.98
CA GLU A 89 -12.09 3.44 -6.82
C GLU A 89 -12.31 2.00 -6.35
N MET A 90 -11.68 1.02 -7.00
CA MET A 90 -11.80 -0.39 -6.59
C MET A 90 -11.33 -0.60 -5.14
N VAL A 91 -10.20 -0.04 -4.75
CA VAL A 91 -9.73 -0.14 -3.36
C VAL A 91 -10.69 0.52 -2.38
N ALA A 92 -11.24 1.69 -2.73
CA ALA A 92 -12.23 2.35 -1.89
C ALA A 92 -13.48 1.48 -1.68
N GLU A 93 -13.93 0.75 -2.71
CA GLU A 93 -15.04 -0.21 -2.60
C GLU A 93 -14.68 -1.44 -1.76
N LEU A 94 -13.48 -2.01 -1.96
CA LEU A 94 -13.00 -3.14 -1.17
C LEU A 94 -12.90 -2.79 0.32
N VAL A 95 -12.31 -1.65 0.66
CA VAL A 95 -12.22 -1.16 2.04
C VAL A 95 -13.61 -0.99 2.65
N LYS A 96 -14.55 -0.33 1.95
CA LYS A 96 -15.93 -0.16 2.44
C LYS A 96 -16.63 -1.48 2.72
N LYS A 97 -16.30 -2.53 1.97
CA LYS A 97 -16.90 -3.86 2.08
C LYS A 97 -16.25 -4.69 3.19
N GLU A 98 -14.94 -4.59 3.37
CA GLU A 98 -14.15 -5.54 4.15
C GLU A 98 -13.71 -5.00 5.52
N HIS A 99 -13.54 -3.68 5.64
CA HIS A 99 -13.10 -3.03 6.88
C HIS A 99 -14.24 -2.94 7.89
N VAL A 100 -14.07 -3.62 9.03
CA VAL A 100 -15.03 -3.61 10.12
C VAL A 100 -14.66 -2.52 11.11
N LYS A 101 -15.38 -1.39 11.09
CA LYS A 101 -15.19 -0.33 12.09
C LYS A 101 -15.57 -0.83 13.49
N GLY A 102 -14.78 -0.44 14.50
CA GLY A 102 -15.09 -0.77 15.88
C GLY A 102 -16.33 -0.04 16.41
N SER A 103 -16.97 -0.62 17.41
CA SER A 103 -18.09 -0.03 18.15
C SER A 103 -17.74 0.12 19.64
N SER A 104 -18.66 0.65 20.44
CA SER A 104 -18.52 0.69 21.90
C SER A 104 -18.48 -0.71 22.54
N GLU A 105 -18.99 -1.72 21.85
CA GLU A 105 -19.15 -3.09 22.36
C GLU A 105 -18.11 -4.06 21.78
N GLU A 106 -17.63 -3.80 20.56
CA GLU A 106 -16.70 -4.69 19.86
C GLU A 106 -15.50 -3.95 19.25
N LYS A 107 -14.32 -4.55 19.44
CA LYS A 107 -13.10 -4.08 18.78
C LYS A 107 -13.13 -4.49 17.30
N GLY A 108 -13.33 -3.51 16.43
CA GLY A 108 -13.19 -3.68 14.98
C GLY A 108 -11.74 -3.80 14.51
N ASP A 109 -11.54 -3.76 13.20
CA ASP A 109 -10.22 -3.76 12.57
C ASP A 109 -9.43 -2.48 12.89
N TRP A 110 -8.12 -2.54 12.64
CA TRP A 110 -7.28 -1.35 12.59
C TRP A 110 -7.55 -0.55 11.33
N GLN A 111 -7.19 0.73 11.35
CA GLN A 111 -7.23 1.58 10.16
C GLN A 111 -6.45 0.90 9.02
N PRO A 112 -7.02 0.82 7.81
CA PRO A 112 -6.39 0.12 6.69
C PRO A 112 -5.15 0.87 6.20
N LEU A 113 -4.28 0.14 5.52
CA LEU A 113 -3.11 0.68 4.83
C LEU A 113 -3.28 0.53 3.32
N LEU A 114 -2.82 1.52 2.56
CA LEU A 114 -2.79 1.47 1.09
C LEU A 114 -1.36 1.69 0.60
N PHE A 115 -0.89 0.78 -0.25
CA PHE A 115 0.39 0.91 -0.95
C PHE A 115 0.12 0.95 -2.45
N ILE A 116 0.72 1.91 -3.15
CA ILE A 116 0.56 2.07 -4.59
C ILE A 116 1.94 2.04 -5.23
N PHE A 117 2.19 1.03 -6.05
CA PHE A 117 3.42 0.85 -6.79
C PHE A 117 3.18 1.31 -8.23
N THR A 118 3.85 2.36 -8.69
CA THR A 118 3.69 2.91 -10.04
C THR A 118 4.93 3.70 -10.45
N ASP A 119 5.20 3.76 -11.74
CA ASP A 119 6.25 4.59 -12.34
C ASP A 119 5.73 5.92 -12.88
N GLY A 120 4.47 6.29 -12.63
CA GLY A 120 4.08 7.69 -12.79
C GLY A 120 2.61 8.00 -12.98
N LYS A 121 2.31 8.59 -14.14
CA LYS A 121 1.19 9.49 -14.36
C LYS A 121 -0.13 8.75 -14.63
N PRO A 122 -1.20 9.00 -13.84
CA PRO A 122 -2.53 8.51 -14.14
C PRO A 122 -2.98 8.94 -15.54
N SER A 123 -3.49 8.00 -16.32
CA SER A 123 -4.13 8.26 -17.62
C SER A 123 -5.54 8.83 -17.44
N ASP A 124 -6.21 8.50 -16.34
CA ASP A 124 -7.56 8.91 -15.97
C ASP A 124 -7.57 10.01 -14.89
N ILE A 125 -6.79 11.08 -15.10
CA ILE A 125 -6.51 12.16 -14.13
C ILE A 125 -7.78 12.72 -13.46
N GLN A 126 -8.88 12.89 -14.21
CA GLN A 126 -10.13 13.40 -13.65
C GLN A 126 -10.67 12.47 -12.57
N LYS A 127 -10.71 11.16 -12.84
CA LYS A 127 -11.16 10.15 -11.87
C LYS A 127 -10.18 10.01 -10.72
N TYR A 128 -8.88 10.02 -11.02
CA TYR A 128 -7.82 10.01 -10.01
C TYR A 128 -8.02 11.12 -8.97
N ARG A 129 -8.17 12.37 -9.41
CA ARG A 129 -8.37 13.50 -8.49
C ARG A 129 -9.72 13.50 -7.78
N GLN A 130 -10.76 12.91 -8.38
CA GLN A 130 -12.05 12.69 -7.72
C GLN A 130 -11.95 11.66 -6.58
N MET A 131 -11.06 10.67 -6.71
CA MET A 131 -10.91 9.61 -5.71
C MET A 131 -10.01 9.99 -4.53
N ILE A 132 -9.11 10.96 -4.67
CA ILE A 132 -8.27 11.46 -3.57
C ILE A 132 -9.10 11.84 -2.32
N PRO A 133 -10.13 12.73 -2.39
CA PRO A 133 -10.92 13.06 -1.21
C PRO A 133 -11.70 11.84 -0.66
N VAL A 134 -12.16 10.94 -1.53
CA VAL A 134 -12.85 9.71 -1.10
C VAL A 134 -11.92 8.81 -0.27
N LEU A 135 -10.65 8.69 -0.64
CA LEU A 135 -9.67 7.94 0.15
C LEU A 135 -9.37 8.61 1.48
N ARG A 136 -9.33 9.95 1.53
CA ARG A 136 -9.15 10.69 2.79
C ARG A 136 -10.30 10.40 3.77
N ASP A 137 -11.53 10.31 3.27
CA ASP A 137 -12.72 9.99 4.07
C ASP A 137 -12.77 8.53 4.57
N LEU A 138 -11.93 7.64 4.00
CA LEU A 138 -11.81 6.25 4.44
C LEU A 138 -10.87 6.06 5.63
N GLU A 139 -10.23 7.14 6.11
CA GLU A 139 -9.44 7.15 7.34
C GLU A 139 -8.32 6.08 7.34
N PHE A 140 -7.63 5.92 6.20
CA PHE A 140 -6.45 5.08 6.12
C PHE A 140 -5.44 5.50 7.19
N GLY A 141 -4.81 4.51 7.84
CA GLY A 141 -3.72 4.76 8.77
C GLY A 141 -2.56 5.38 8.00
N ALA A 142 -2.20 4.79 6.86
CA ALA A 142 -1.24 5.36 5.92
C ALA A 142 -1.63 5.02 4.47
N ILE A 143 -1.36 5.97 3.59
CA ILE A 143 -1.33 5.76 2.13
C ILE A 143 0.12 5.98 1.72
N VAL A 144 0.70 5.06 0.96
CA VAL A 144 2.12 5.12 0.58
C VAL A 144 2.29 4.94 -0.91
N GLY A 145 2.94 5.92 -1.52
CA GLY A 145 3.32 5.91 -2.92
C GLY A 145 4.71 5.31 -3.10
N CYS A 146 4.80 4.21 -3.81
CA CYS A 146 6.04 3.54 -4.16
C CYS A 146 6.39 3.85 -5.63
N ALA A 147 7.29 4.81 -5.83
CA ALA A 147 7.76 5.25 -7.13
C ALA A 147 8.73 4.21 -7.73
N ALA A 148 8.30 3.50 -8.77
CA ALA A 148 9.04 2.39 -9.36
C ALA A 148 9.97 2.86 -10.49
N GLY A 149 11.28 2.66 -10.32
CA GLY A 149 12.28 2.94 -11.36
C GLY A 149 12.74 4.40 -11.44
N PRO A 150 13.79 4.67 -12.25
CA PRO A 150 14.51 5.95 -12.24
C PRO A 150 13.74 7.11 -12.88
N LYS A 151 12.70 6.81 -13.68
CA LYS A 151 11.87 7.81 -14.38
C LYS A 151 10.53 8.04 -13.68
N ALA A 152 10.36 7.51 -12.47
CA ALA A 152 9.09 7.57 -11.78
C ALA A 152 8.65 9.02 -11.53
N ASP A 153 7.43 9.36 -11.96
CA ASP A 153 6.84 10.67 -11.68
C ASP A 153 6.19 10.70 -10.29
N GLU A 154 6.95 11.22 -9.32
CA GLU A 154 6.50 11.35 -7.94
C GLU A 154 5.41 12.41 -7.75
N GLN A 155 5.23 13.33 -8.71
CA GLN A 155 4.34 14.48 -8.51
C GLN A 155 2.91 14.03 -8.24
N PHE A 156 2.42 13.04 -8.98
CA PHE A 156 1.08 12.48 -8.76
C PHE A 156 1.01 11.71 -7.45
N LEU A 157 2.03 10.91 -7.11
CA LEU A 157 2.08 10.23 -5.81
C LEU A 157 1.99 11.21 -4.64
N LYS A 158 2.65 12.38 -4.75
CA LYS A 158 2.58 13.48 -3.78
C LYS A 158 1.24 14.20 -3.74
N GLU A 159 0.46 14.21 -4.84
CA GLU A 159 -0.93 14.70 -4.80
C GLU A 159 -1.81 13.80 -3.90
N LEU A 160 -1.50 12.50 -3.85
CA LEU A 160 -2.25 11.52 -3.07
C LEU A 160 -1.79 11.41 -1.61
N THR A 161 -0.49 11.41 -1.36
CA THR A 161 0.09 11.19 -0.03
C THR A 161 1.44 11.88 0.15
N ASP A 162 1.74 12.30 1.38
CA ASP A 162 3.05 12.83 1.77
C ASP A 162 4.10 11.70 1.94
N HIS A 163 3.67 10.44 1.98
CA HIS A 163 4.54 9.27 2.12
C HIS A 163 4.88 8.68 0.76
N VAL A 164 5.96 9.18 0.14
CA VAL A 164 6.47 8.67 -1.13
C VAL A 164 7.86 8.06 -0.94
N VAL A 165 8.05 6.85 -1.46
CA VAL A 165 9.30 6.07 -1.39
C VAL A 165 9.71 5.68 -2.80
N LYS A 166 11.00 5.76 -3.12
CA LYS A 166 11.54 5.25 -4.38
C LYS A 166 11.92 3.79 -4.25
N LEU A 167 11.42 2.98 -5.17
CA LEU A 167 11.90 1.63 -5.41
C LEU A 167 13.02 1.73 -6.44
N ASP A 168 14.20 2.14 -5.98
CA ASP A 168 15.41 1.84 -6.73
C ASP A 168 15.91 0.45 -6.33
N THR A 169 16.66 -0.21 -7.21
CA THR A 169 17.22 -1.54 -6.97
C THR A 169 18.33 -1.56 -5.90
N THR A 170 18.64 -0.42 -5.29
CA THR A 170 19.82 -0.17 -4.45
C THR A 170 19.45 0.19 -3.01
N ASP A 171 18.22 0.63 -2.74
CA ASP A 171 17.84 1.24 -1.47
C ASP A 171 16.98 0.31 -0.59
N ALA A 172 17.44 -0.94 -0.49
CA ALA A 172 16.89 -1.94 0.42
C ALA A 172 16.85 -1.46 1.89
N ILE A 173 17.68 -0.48 2.25
CA ILE A 173 17.73 0.15 3.57
C ILE A 173 16.50 1.03 3.79
N THR A 174 16.20 1.96 2.89
CA THR A 174 15.01 2.82 2.94
C THR A 174 13.74 1.97 3.01
N LEU A 175 13.68 0.93 2.18
CA LEU A 175 12.57 -0.01 2.17
C LEU A 175 12.44 -0.76 3.51
N SER A 176 13.55 -1.24 4.08
CA SER A 176 13.57 -1.92 5.38
C SER A 176 13.19 -1.01 6.54
N SER A 177 13.66 0.23 6.56
CA SER A 177 13.34 1.23 7.59
C SER A 177 11.86 1.62 7.53
N PHE A 178 11.33 1.79 6.33
CA PHE A 178 9.89 1.98 6.11
C PHE A 178 9.07 0.77 6.58
N PHE A 179 9.52 -0.45 6.33
CA PHE A 179 8.78 -1.62 6.83
C PHE A 179 8.88 -1.81 8.32
N ARG A 180 10.01 -1.48 8.92
CA ARG A 180 10.11 -1.38 10.38
C ARG A 180 9.15 -0.32 10.91
N TRP A 181 8.95 0.77 10.19
CA TRP A 181 7.95 1.78 10.53
C TRP A 181 6.51 1.24 10.43
N VAL A 182 6.16 0.54 9.34
CA VAL A 182 4.85 -0.13 9.19
C VAL A 182 4.67 -1.15 10.33
N SER A 183 5.60 -2.08 10.52
CA SER A 183 5.62 -3.09 11.60
C SER A 183 5.52 -2.46 12.99
N SER A 184 6.24 -1.36 13.24
CA SER A 184 6.16 -0.62 14.51
C SER A 184 4.81 0.05 14.72
N SER A 185 4.12 0.43 13.64
CA SER A 185 2.75 0.96 13.68
C SER A 185 1.75 -0.14 14.00
N ILE A 186 1.96 -1.36 13.49
CA ILE A 186 1.21 -2.56 13.91
C ILE A 186 1.44 -2.83 15.41
N THR A 187 2.70 -2.69 15.87
CA THR A 187 3.12 -2.98 17.25
C THR A 187 2.61 -1.94 18.25
N GLN A 188 2.68 -0.65 17.91
CA GLN A 188 2.14 0.45 18.74
C GLN A 188 0.61 0.48 18.72
N GLY A 189 -0.02 0.15 17.59
CA GLY A 189 -1.45 -0.16 17.54
C GLY A 189 -1.79 -1.28 18.53
N GLY A 190 -1.07 -2.40 18.49
CA GLY A 190 -1.23 -3.52 19.44
C GLY A 190 -1.03 -3.18 20.92
N GLN A 191 -0.19 -2.18 21.24
CA GLN A 191 0.09 -1.74 22.61
C GLN A 191 -0.74 -0.55 23.10
N SER A 192 -1.56 0.08 22.25
CA SER A 192 -2.54 1.11 22.65
C SER A 192 -3.74 0.50 23.40
N GLN A 193 -3.45 -0.21 24.49
CA GLN A 193 -4.39 -0.51 25.55
C GLN A 193 -4.58 0.76 26.39
N SER A 194 -5.61 1.57 26.13
CA SER A 194 -6.52 2.10 27.18
C SER A 194 -7.32 3.35 26.82
N THR A 195 -7.03 4.09 25.76
CA THR A 195 -7.74 5.35 25.50
C THR A 195 -8.07 5.47 24.02
N GLY A 196 -9.23 6.03 23.69
CA GLY A 196 -9.71 6.25 22.32
C GLY A 196 -8.90 7.30 21.56
N GLU A 197 -7.58 7.25 21.67
CA GLU A 197 -6.65 8.10 20.96
C GLU A 197 -6.34 7.51 19.59
N SER A 198 -6.46 8.36 18.59
CA SER A 198 -5.95 8.16 17.24
C SER A 198 -4.49 7.70 17.33
N ILE A 199 -4.15 6.57 16.71
CA ILE A 199 -2.76 6.12 16.66
C ILE A 199 -1.98 7.21 15.95
N THR A 200 -1.09 7.88 16.67
CA THR A 200 -0.10 8.76 16.07
C THR A 200 0.96 7.84 15.51
N LEU A 201 1.00 7.69 14.18
CA LEU A 201 2.07 6.94 13.55
C LEU A 201 3.41 7.52 14.03
N PRO A 202 4.40 6.68 14.41
CA PRO A 202 5.72 7.19 14.72
C PRO A 202 6.20 8.04 13.54
N PRO A 203 7.03 9.07 13.76
CA PRO A 203 7.57 9.82 12.64
C PRO A 203 8.28 8.84 11.69
N PRO A 204 8.02 8.95 10.37
CA PRO A 204 8.73 8.12 9.40
C PRO A 204 10.25 8.24 9.63
N PRO A 205 11.01 7.13 9.56
CA PRO A 205 12.44 7.18 9.79
C PRO A 205 13.10 8.20 8.87
N SER A 206 14.03 8.98 9.42
CA SER A 206 14.74 10.08 8.72
C SER A 206 15.57 9.63 7.51
N GLU A 207 15.70 8.32 7.30
CA GLU A 207 16.32 7.68 6.13
C GLU A 207 15.34 7.55 4.94
N LEU A 208 14.02 7.64 5.18
CA LEU A 208 13.07 7.90 4.12
C LEU A 208 13.39 9.31 3.63
N ASN A 209 13.87 9.43 2.40
CA ASN A 209 13.90 10.71 1.69
C ASN A 209 12.46 11.18 1.50
N ILE A 210 11.86 11.70 2.56
CA ILE A 210 10.63 12.47 2.55
C ILE A 210 11.04 13.76 1.87
N ILE A 211 10.88 13.80 0.55
CA ILE A 211 11.03 15.03 -0.20
C ILE A 211 9.77 15.85 0.10
N ILE A 212 9.83 16.59 1.21
CA ILE A 212 8.88 17.64 1.59
C ILE A 212 8.73 18.63 0.43
#